data_AF-A0A972MBA7-F1
#
_entry.id   AF-A0A972MBA7-F1
#
_cell.length_a   1.000
_cell.length_b   1.000
_cell.length_c   1.000
_cell.angle_alpha   90.00
_cell.angle_beta   90.00
_cell.angle_gamma   90.00
#
_symmetry.space_group_name_H-M   'P 1'
#
loop_
_entity.id
_entity.type
_entity.pdbx_description
1 polymer ?
#
loop_
_entity_poly.entity_id
_entity_poly.type
_entity_poly.pdbx_seq_one_letter_code
_entity_poly.pdbx_strand_id
1 'polypeptide(L)'
;MALLIVRGELDNLNFYNISTGLKSLNPDSEYKIEELYEVVQDLLESGELDSLVLPTEIKLASLDNVEIEIDGEIIEERDFNLVNREFLELIDLSEDEEGDIYLFRHYKGEGEFSYEIDDDFDLKKISFDYIDCSLNFDQFDVLRESYLQTFCDSIIIDSLKYDGEELEFEDFIFEPQLVRDELYIVKEDKESGVKILEKLIFFKSKSSSIS
;
A
#
# COMPACT_ATOMS: atom_id res chain seq x y z
N MET A 1 -24.63 -15.85 13.94
CA MET A 1 -23.73 -14.99 13.16
C MET A 1 -22.62 -15.88 12.66
N ALA A 2 -22.27 -15.70 11.39
CA ALA A 2 -21.19 -16.40 10.73
C ALA A 2 -19.92 -15.54 10.76
N LEU A 3 -18.76 -16.18 10.67
CA LEU A 3 -17.46 -15.49 10.71
C LEU A 3 -16.74 -15.71 9.38
N LEU A 4 -16.41 -14.61 8.70
CA LEU A 4 -15.49 -14.64 7.55
C LEU A 4 -14.09 -14.34 8.07
N ILE A 5 -13.15 -15.23 7.73
CA ILE A 5 -11.74 -15.11 8.10
C ILE A 5 -10.90 -15.05 6.83
N VAL A 6 -10.00 -14.07 6.73
CA VAL A 6 -8.93 -14.05 5.73
C VAL A 6 -7.60 -14.25 6.46
N ARG A 7 -6.86 -15.32 6.14
CA ARG A 7 -5.59 -15.64 6.82
C ARG A 7 -4.48 -16.00 5.84
N GLY A 8 -3.25 -15.67 6.19
CA GLY A 8 -2.05 -16.07 5.44
C GLY A 8 -1.05 -14.94 5.33
N GLU A 9 -0.34 -14.89 4.20
CA GLU A 9 0.64 -13.85 3.93
C GLU A 9 -0.06 -12.57 3.44
N LEU A 10 0.15 -11.49 4.17
CA LEU A 10 -0.50 -10.19 3.96
C LEU A 10 0.53 -9.09 3.74
N ASP A 11 0.08 -8.05 3.08
CA ASP A 11 0.82 -6.82 2.86
C ASP A 11 0.07 -5.66 3.52
N ASN A 12 0.77 -4.86 4.32
CA ASN A 12 0.26 -3.60 4.85
C ASN A 12 1.11 -2.46 4.27
N LEU A 13 0.47 -1.58 3.51
CA LEU A 13 1.08 -0.47 2.81
C LEU A 13 0.75 0.83 3.54
N ASN A 14 1.78 1.56 3.94
CA ASN A 14 1.64 2.85 4.60
C ASN A 14 2.27 3.95 3.75
N PHE A 15 1.46 4.94 3.35
CA PHE A 15 1.89 6.11 2.60
C PHE A 15 1.87 7.35 3.48
N TYR A 16 3.06 7.92 3.74
CA TYR A 16 3.21 9.14 4.52
C TYR A 16 3.58 10.30 3.60
N ASN A 17 2.74 11.33 3.52
CA ASN A 17 3.15 12.60 2.92
C ASN A 17 4.02 13.38 3.92
N ILE A 18 5.34 13.22 3.80
CA ILE A 18 6.33 13.78 4.74
C ILE A 18 6.77 15.20 4.36
N SER A 19 6.19 15.76 3.29
CA SER A 19 6.46 17.12 2.82
C SER A 19 6.27 18.15 3.94
N THR A 20 5.25 17.94 4.79
CA THR A 20 4.87 18.85 5.87
C THR A 20 5.93 19.03 6.97
N GLY A 21 6.96 18.17 7.03
CA GLY A 21 8.11 18.31 7.94
C GLY A 21 9.43 18.68 7.27
N LEU A 22 9.51 18.55 5.93
CA LEU A 22 10.78 18.52 5.19
C LEU A 22 10.83 19.49 4.00
N LYS A 23 9.93 20.48 3.92
CA LYS A 23 9.84 21.45 2.80
C LYS A 23 11.16 22.14 2.39
N SER A 24 12.16 22.18 3.27
CA SER A 24 13.50 22.73 2.96
C SER A 24 14.41 21.79 2.15
N LEU A 25 14.10 20.49 2.10
CA LEU A 25 14.90 19.44 1.47
C LEU A 25 14.40 19.10 0.06
N ASN A 26 14.09 20.10 -0.76
CA ASN A 26 13.73 19.88 -2.16
C ASN A 26 14.84 19.08 -2.88
N PRO A 27 14.59 17.83 -3.32
CA PRO A 27 15.62 16.85 -3.70
C PRO A 27 16.15 17.04 -5.13
N ASP A 28 16.35 18.28 -5.58
CA ASP A 28 16.92 18.60 -6.91
C ASP A 28 18.39 18.17 -7.11
N SER A 29 19.01 17.52 -6.11
CA SER A 29 20.41 17.07 -6.16
C SER A 29 20.61 15.81 -5.34
N GLU A 30 21.50 14.91 -5.79
CA GLU A 30 21.85 13.66 -5.09
C GLU A 30 22.24 13.85 -3.62
N TYR A 31 22.97 14.92 -3.28
CA TYR A 31 23.35 15.24 -1.89
C TYR A 31 22.14 15.48 -0.98
N LYS A 32 21.08 16.10 -1.49
CA LYS A 32 19.85 16.34 -0.72
C LYS A 32 18.98 15.09 -0.62
N ILE A 33 19.11 14.17 -1.56
CA ILE A 33 18.44 12.86 -1.48
C ILE A 33 19.06 12.06 -0.32
N GLU A 34 20.39 12.03 -0.18
CA GLU A 34 21.06 11.37 0.95
C GLU A 34 20.63 11.96 2.30
N GLU A 35 20.67 13.29 2.43
CA GLU A 35 20.22 14.00 3.64
C GLU A 35 18.74 13.72 3.96
N LEU A 36 17.89 13.67 2.93
CA LEU A 36 16.48 13.31 3.08
C LEU A 36 16.31 11.88 3.61
N TYR A 37 17.04 10.91 3.07
CA TYR A 37 17.01 9.53 3.57
C TYR A 37 17.47 9.45 5.04
N GLU A 38 18.53 10.16 5.42
CA GLU A 38 19.01 10.19 6.81
C GLU A 38 17.96 10.75 7.76
N VAL A 39 17.38 11.91 7.43
CA VAL A 39 16.34 12.54 8.28
C VAL A 39 15.11 11.65 8.41
N VAL A 40 14.68 11.01 7.32
CA VAL A 40 13.55 10.08 7.37
C VAL A 40 13.85 8.88 8.25
N GLN A 41 15.04 8.29 8.16
CA GLN A 41 15.43 7.17 9.02
C GLN A 41 15.46 7.58 10.50
N ASP A 42 15.97 8.77 10.83
CA ASP A 42 15.94 9.29 12.21
C ASP A 42 14.50 9.43 12.75
N LEU A 43 13.56 9.92 11.92
CA LEU A 43 12.14 10.01 12.29
C LEU A 43 11.50 8.63 12.50
N LEU A 44 11.93 7.63 11.73
CA LEU A 44 11.48 6.25 11.87
C LEU A 44 12.00 5.59 13.14
N GLU A 45 13.30 5.71 13.41
CA GLU A 45 13.93 5.11 14.59
C GLU A 45 13.45 5.74 15.90
N SER A 46 13.13 7.03 15.87
CA SER A 46 12.58 7.76 17.02
C SER A 46 11.08 7.51 17.25
N GLY A 47 10.36 7.02 16.25
CA GLY A 47 8.89 6.88 16.29
C GLY A 47 8.15 8.22 16.20
N GLU A 48 8.83 9.29 15.80
CA GLU A 48 8.22 10.62 15.66
C GLU A 48 7.38 10.75 14.38
N LEU A 49 7.62 9.91 13.38
CA LEU A 49 6.93 9.98 12.09
C LEU A 49 5.41 9.93 12.23
N ASP A 50 4.88 8.94 12.96
CA ASP A 50 3.43 8.74 13.14
C ASP A 50 2.78 9.89 13.93
N SER A 51 3.58 10.66 14.68
CA SER A 51 3.12 11.85 15.40
C SER A 51 3.09 13.09 14.50
N LEU A 52 3.89 13.11 13.43
CA LEU A 52 3.95 14.21 12.47
C LEU A 52 2.87 14.11 11.41
N VAL A 53 2.66 12.90 10.88
CA VAL A 53 1.70 12.64 9.82
C VAL A 53 1.17 11.21 9.94
N LEU A 54 -0.15 11.08 9.84
CA LEU A 54 -0.79 9.78 9.78
C LEU A 54 -0.66 9.21 8.37
N PRO A 55 -0.34 7.91 8.21
CA PRO A 55 -0.28 7.31 6.90
C PRO A 55 -1.68 7.10 6.34
N THR A 56 -1.78 7.12 5.01
CA THR A 56 -2.81 6.36 4.31
C THR A 56 -2.43 4.89 4.36
N GLU A 57 -3.22 4.09 5.07
CA GLU A 57 -3.01 2.64 5.24
C GLU A 57 -3.84 1.87 4.20
N ILE A 58 -3.23 0.90 3.54
CA ILE A 58 -3.90 -0.01 2.61
C ILE A 58 -3.46 -1.44 2.95
N LYS A 59 -4.43 -2.26 3.38
CA LYS A 59 -4.20 -3.66 3.73
C LYS A 59 -4.58 -4.56 2.57
N LEU A 60 -3.64 -5.40 2.14
CA LEU A 60 -3.72 -6.20 0.95
C LEU A 60 -3.46 -7.67 1.24
N ALA A 61 -4.15 -8.53 0.49
CA ALA A 61 -3.90 -9.97 0.47
C ALA A 61 -3.79 -10.42 -0.98
N SER A 62 -2.68 -11.06 -1.32
CA SER A 62 -2.57 -11.79 -2.58
C SER A 62 -3.41 -13.06 -2.49
N LEU A 63 -4.35 -13.24 -3.41
CA LEU A 63 -5.27 -14.39 -3.42
C LEU A 63 -4.53 -15.74 -3.51
N ASP A 64 -3.32 -15.75 -4.08
CA ASP A 64 -2.47 -16.95 -4.17
C ASP A 64 -1.85 -17.35 -2.82
N ASN A 65 -1.79 -16.44 -1.84
CA ASN A 65 -1.07 -16.62 -0.57
C ASN A 65 -1.97 -16.54 0.67
N VAL A 66 -3.30 -16.44 0.49
CA VAL A 66 -4.26 -16.41 1.59
C VAL A 66 -5.33 -17.48 1.46
N GLU A 67 -5.85 -17.91 2.60
CA GLU A 67 -7.05 -18.71 2.72
C GLU A 67 -8.20 -17.82 3.19
N ILE A 68 -9.32 -17.86 2.48
CA ILE A 68 -10.57 -17.22 2.89
C ILE A 68 -11.50 -18.32 3.39
N GLU A 69 -11.94 -18.21 4.63
CA GLU A 69 -12.78 -19.19 5.32
C GLU A 69 -14.08 -18.53 5.77
N ILE A 70 -15.22 -19.19 5.59
CA ILE A 70 -16.47 -18.80 6.24
C ILE A 70 -17.03 -20.00 6.98
N ASP A 71 -17.26 -19.82 8.29
CA ASP A 71 -17.82 -20.88 9.17
C ASP A 71 -17.09 -22.23 9.08
N GLY A 72 -15.78 -22.23 8.85
CA GLY A 72 -14.99 -23.46 8.71
C GLY A 72 -14.83 -23.98 7.29
N GLU A 73 -15.51 -23.38 6.30
CA GLU A 73 -15.41 -23.78 4.90
C GLU A 73 -14.50 -22.83 4.12
N ILE A 74 -13.49 -23.38 3.44
CA ILE A 74 -12.59 -22.62 2.56
C ILE A 74 -13.32 -22.23 1.29
N ILE A 75 -13.16 -20.98 0.90
CA ILE A 75 -13.86 -20.34 -0.21
C ILE A 75 -12.86 -20.04 -1.32
N GLU A 76 -13.26 -20.28 -2.57
CA GLU A 76 -12.44 -19.99 -3.73
C GLU A 76 -12.79 -18.61 -4.32
N GLU A 77 -11.84 -17.99 -5.02
CA GLU A 77 -12.02 -16.70 -5.70
C GLU A 77 -13.31 -16.61 -6.54
N ARG A 78 -13.69 -17.72 -7.18
CA ARG A 78 -14.90 -17.80 -8.04
C ARG A 78 -16.22 -17.61 -7.29
N ASP A 79 -16.20 -17.68 -5.97
CA ASP A 79 -17.40 -17.69 -5.14
C ASP A 79 -17.84 -16.26 -4.74
N PHE A 80 -16.96 -15.26 -4.86
CA PHE A 80 -17.24 -13.85 -4.56
C PHE A 80 -16.93 -12.94 -5.75
N ASN A 81 -17.26 -11.64 -5.62
CA ASN A 81 -16.99 -10.66 -6.67
C ASN A 81 -15.71 -9.87 -6.39
N LEU A 82 -14.95 -9.60 -7.44
CA LEU A 82 -13.81 -8.69 -7.40
C LEU A 82 -14.17 -7.41 -8.15
N VAL A 83 -13.98 -6.26 -7.50
CA VAL A 83 -14.21 -4.93 -8.06
C VAL A 83 -12.85 -4.26 -8.27
N ASN A 84 -12.43 -4.11 -9.52
CA ASN A 84 -11.14 -3.53 -9.80
C ASN A 84 -11.05 -2.06 -9.36
N ARG A 85 -9.95 -1.69 -8.71
CA ARG A 85 -9.60 -0.33 -8.30
C ARG A 85 -8.24 0.05 -8.85
N GLU A 86 -8.13 1.31 -9.26
CA GLU A 86 -6.84 1.86 -9.65
C GLU A 86 -6.02 2.20 -8.40
N PHE A 87 -4.76 1.80 -8.37
CA PHE A 87 -3.92 2.00 -7.19
C PHE A 87 -3.76 3.49 -6.82
N LEU A 88 -3.65 4.36 -7.82
CA LEU A 88 -3.50 5.81 -7.61
C LEU A 88 -4.75 6.45 -6.99
N GLU A 89 -5.94 5.85 -7.16
CA GLU A 89 -7.16 6.32 -6.50
C GLU A 89 -7.10 6.09 -4.98
N LEU A 90 -6.30 5.12 -4.51
CA LEU A 90 -6.20 4.79 -3.09
C LEU A 90 -5.29 5.75 -2.32
N ILE A 91 -4.33 6.37 -2.99
CA ILE A 91 -3.36 7.30 -2.37
C ILE A 91 -3.86 8.76 -2.44
N ASP A 92 -4.77 9.07 -3.38
CA ASP A 92 -5.32 10.40 -3.67
C ASP A 92 -4.28 11.54 -3.70
N LEU A 93 -3.70 11.77 -4.88
CA LEU A 93 -2.70 12.83 -5.08
C LEU A 93 -3.32 14.21 -5.41
N SER A 94 -4.64 14.38 -5.27
CA SER A 94 -5.33 15.55 -5.81
C SER A 94 -4.91 16.86 -5.15
N GLU A 95 -4.61 16.85 -3.85
CA GLU A 95 -4.22 18.04 -3.08
C GLU A 95 -2.70 18.31 -3.07
N ASP A 96 -1.87 17.40 -3.58
CA ASP A 96 -0.40 17.52 -3.51
C ASP A 96 0.20 18.55 -4.48
N GLU A 97 1.40 19.02 -4.22
CA GLU A 97 2.16 19.89 -5.11
C GLU A 97 3.34 19.15 -5.77
N GLU A 98 3.76 19.58 -6.96
CA GLU A 98 5.01 19.08 -7.56
C GLU A 98 6.16 19.33 -6.57
N GLY A 99 6.93 18.27 -6.29
CA GLY A 99 8.01 18.30 -5.31
C GLY A 99 7.64 17.77 -3.92
N ASP A 100 6.36 17.50 -3.65
CA ASP A 100 5.97 16.80 -2.41
C ASP A 100 6.58 15.41 -2.35
N ILE A 101 6.95 14.98 -1.14
CA ILE A 101 7.71 13.77 -0.85
C ILE A 101 6.85 12.80 -0.07
N TYR A 102 6.80 11.56 -0.57
CA TYR A 102 6.14 10.45 0.06
C TYR A 102 7.17 9.45 0.59
N LEU A 103 6.96 9.00 1.82
CA LEU A 103 7.54 7.75 2.30
C LEU A 103 6.52 6.64 2.14
N PHE A 104 6.88 5.65 1.35
CA PHE A 104 6.17 4.39 1.26
C PHE A 104 6.83 3.38 2.19
N ARG A 105 6.07 2.84 3.14
CA ARG A 105 6.50 1.73 3.99
C ARG A 105 5.64 0.53 3.68
N HIS A 106 6.29 -0.54 3.27
CA HIS A 106 5.65 -1.81 2.98
C HIS A 106 6.04 -2.82 4.04
N TYR A 107 5.03 -3.29 4.77
CA TYR A 107 5.14 -4.39 5.71
C TYR A 107 4.57 -5.64 5.06
N LYS A 108 5.32 -6.73 5.12
CA LYS A 108 4.88 -8.04 4.67
C LYS A 108 5.04 -9.04 5.79
N GLY A 109 4.03 -9.87 6.00
CA GLY A 109 4.02 -10.79 7.14
C GLY A 109 2.80 -11.70 7.15
N GLU A 110 2.66 -12.45 8.23
CA GLU A 110 1.49 -13.31 8.45
C GLU A 110 0.42 -12.50 9.17
N GLY A 111 -0.84 -12.78 8.86
CA GLY A 111 -1.92 -12.29 9.70
C GLY A 111 -3.28 -12.84 9.36
N GLU A 112 -4.26 -12.30 10.07
CA GLU A 112 -5.64 -12.75 10.10
C GLU A 112 -6.58 -11.56 10.22
N PHE A 113 -7.65 -11.59 9.43
CA PHE A 113 -8.78 -10.66 9.51
C PHE A 113 -10.04 -11.43 9.77
N SER A 114 -10.91 -10.87 10.60
CA SER A 114 -12.22 -11.44 10.88
C SER A 114 -13.33 -10.42 10.67
N TYR A 115 -14.43 -10.89 10.08
CA TYR A 115 -15.63 -10.10 9.82
C TYR A 115 -16.85 -10.85 10.33
N GLU A 116 -17.68 -10.16 11.10
CA GLU A 116 -19.01 -10.64 11.45
C GLU A 116 -19.95 -10.50 10.25
N ILE A 117 -20.58 -11.60 9.88
CA ILE A 117 -21.59 -11.64 8.83
C ILE A 117 -22.87 -12.35 9.31
N ASP A 118 -23.98 -12.05 8.65
CA ASP A 118 -25.27 -12.69 8.96
C ASP A 118 -25.26 -14.19 8.62
N ASP A 119 -26.02 -15.00 9.37
CA ASP A 119 -26.09 -16.47 9.19
C ASP A 119 -26.67 -16.91 7.83
N ASP A 120 -27.49 -16.06 7.21
CA ASP A 120 -28.17 -16.31 5.92
C ASP A 120 -27.39 -15.68 4.74
N PHE A 121 -26.05 -15.70 4.79
CA PHE A 121 -25.23 -15.01 3.81
C PHE A 121 -25.23 -15.70 2.42
N ASP A 122 -25.22 -14.88 1.36
CA ASP A 122 -25.01 -15.33 -0.02
C ASP A 122 -23.62 -14.89 -0.49
N LEU A 123 -22.75 -15.85 -0.79
CA LEU A 123 -21.39 -15.63 -1.30
C LEU A 123 -21.35 -14.68 -2.50
N LYS A 124 -22.36 -14.71 -3.36
CA LYS A 124 -22.45 -13.86 -4.55
C LYS A 124 -22.72 -12.40 -4.25
N LYS A 125 -23.07 -12.07 -3.00
CA LYS A 125 -23.25 -10.71 -2.52
C LYS A 125 -21.99 -10.16 -1.85
N ILE A 126 -20.98 -10.99 -1.64
CA ILE A 126 -19.68 -10.58 -1.14
C ILE A 126 -18.90 -9.95 -2.30
N SER A 127 -18.27 -8.82 -2.02
CA SER A 127 -17.32 -8.21 -2.94
C SER A 127 -16.12 -7.63 -2.20
N PHE A 128 -14.94 -7.85 -2.76
CA PHE A 128 -13.71 -7.16 -2.38
C PHE A 128 -13.33 -6.18 -3.49
N ASP A 129 -12.84 -5.01 -3.12
CA ASP A 129 -12.03 -4.23 -4.05
C ASP A 129 -10.71 -4.99 -4.33
N TYR A 130 -10.21 -4.89 -5.55
CA TYR A 130 -9.08 -5.66 -6.08
C TYR A 130 -8.16 -4.75 -6.90
N ILE A 131 -6.85 -4.97 -6.83
CA ILE A 131 -5.87 -4.20 -7.60
C ILE A 131 -5.39 -5.05 -8.79
N ASP A 132 -5.96 -4.78 -9.98
CA ASP A 132 -5.50 -5.34 -11.25
C ASP A 132 -4.58 -4.35 -11.99
N CYS A 133 -3.28 -4.59 -11.92
CA CYS A 133 -2.30 -3.76 -12.64
C CYS A 133 -2.18 -4.08 -14.13
N SER A 134 -2.83 -5.14 -14.64
CA SER A 134 -2.72 -5.57 -16.04
C SER A 134 -3.58 -4.71 -17.00
N LEU A 135 -4.59 -4.04 -16.47
CA LEU A 135 -5.58 -3.29 -17.25
C LEU A 135 -5.14 -1.85 -17.59
N ASN A 136 -4.22 -1.26 -16.82
CA ASN A 136 -3.79 0.13 -16.97
C ASN A 136 -2.32 0.24 -17.37
N PHE A 137 -2.05 0.19 -18.69
CA PHE A 137 -0.70 0.26 -19.27
C PHE A 137 0.09 1.52 -18.85
N ASP A 138 -0.56 2.67 -18.68
CA ASP A 138 0.13 3.93 -18.37
C ASP A 138 0.52 4.03 -16.88
N GLN A 139 -0.31 3.53 -15.97
CA GLN A 139 0.03 3.41 -14.55
C GLN A 139 1.05 2.28 -14.32
N PHE A 140 0.98 1.24 -15.14
CA PHE A 140 1.90 0.11 -15.08
C PHE A 140 3.34 0.55 -15.31
N ASP A 141 3.62 1.48 -16.23
CA ASP A 141 4.99 1.97 -16.46
C ASP A 141 5.55 2.73 -15.23
N VAL A 142 4.70 3.42 -14.45
CA VAL A 142 5.09 4.06 -13.17
C VAL A 142 5.40 3.01 -12.11
N LEU A 143 4.62 1.93 -12.04
CA LEU A 143 4.77 0.86 -11.05
C LEU A 143 5.92 -0.10 -11.39
N ARG A 144 6.22 -0.32 -12.68
CA ARG A 144 7.13 -1.36 -13.18
C ARG A 144 8.59 -1.18 -12.75
N GLU A 145 9.03 0.04 -12.48
CA GLU A 145 10.39 0.31 -11.97
C GLU A 145 10.46 0.32 -10.43
N SER A 146 9.33 0.10 -9.77
CA SER A 146 9.17 0.24 -8.32
C SER A 146 8.77 -1.08 -7.65
N TYR A 147 8.89 -1.16 -6.32
CA TYR A 147 8.41 -2.33 -5.59
C TYR A 147 6.87 -2.41 -5.57
N LEU A 148 6.20 -1.36 -6.06
CA LEU A 148 4.74 -1.28 -6.11
C LEU A 148 4.11 -2.34 -7.04
N GLN A 149 4.88 -2.94 -7.96
CA GLN A 149 4.39 -4.08 -8.74
C GLN A 149 4.05 -5.31 -7.87
N THR A 150 4.64 -5.43 -6.68
CA THR A 150 4.55 -6.67 -5.89
C THR A 150 3.20 -6.92 -5.23
N PHE A 151 2.32 -5.92 -5.18
CA PHE A 151 0.98 -6.04 -4.63
C PHE A 151 -0.12 -6.01 -5.69
N CYS A 152 0.25 -6.06 -6.98
CA CYS A 152 -0.71 -6.38 -8.03
C CYS A 152 -1.33 -7.75 -7.77
N ASP A 153 -2.53 -7.98 -8.28
CA ASP A 153 -3.28 -9.22 -8.07
C ASP A 153 -3.61 -9.49 -6.60
N SER A 154 -3.99 -8.43 -5.88
CA SER A 154 -4.34 -8.48 -4.46
C SER A 154 -5.71 -7.88 -4.19
N ILE A 155 -6.44 -8.48 -3.25
CA ILE A 155 -7.66 -7.89 -2.69
C ILE A 155 -7.31 -6.83 -1.64
N ILE A 156 -8.13 -5.79 -1.55
CA ILE A 156 -8.08 -4.78 -0.48
C ILE A 156 -8.96 -5.27 0.65
N ILE A 157 -8.35 -5.59 1.77
CA ILE A 157 -9.03 -6.37 2.81
C ILE A 157 -10.11 -5.51 3.48
N ASP A 158 -9.77 -4.29 3.86
CA ASP A 158 -10.67 -3.34 4.53
C ASP A 158 -11.81 -2.82 3.62
N SER A 159 -11.91 -3.30 2.37
CA SER A 159 -12.93 -2.89 1.39
C SER A 159 -14.12 -3.84 1.31
N LEU A 160 -14.14 -4.90 2.14
CA LEU A 160 -15.14 -5.95 2.07
C LEU A 160 -16.56 -5.39 2.17
N LYS A 161 -17.40 -5.78 1.21
CA LYS A 161 -18.82 -5.39 1.15
C LYS A 161 -19.73 -6.60 1.09
N TYR A 162 -20.88 -6.49 1.73
CA TYR A 162 -21.98 -7.43 1.63
C TYR A 162 -23.24 -6.69 1.14
N ASP A 163 -23.79 -7.14 0.01
CA ASP A 163 -24.97 -6.52 -0.64
C ASP A 163 -24.80 -5.01 -0.90
N GLY A 164 -23.55 -4.57 -1.10
CA GLY A 164 -23.17 -3.17 -1.35
C GLY A 164 -22.90 -2.33 -0.10
N GLU A 165 -23.10 -2.87 1.10
CA GLU A 165 -22.77 -2.21 2.37
C GLU A 165 -21.38 -2.65 2.85
N GLU A 166 -20.58 -1.70 3.33
CA GLU A 166 -19.24 -1.98 3.89
C GLU A 166 -19.36 -2.72 5.21
N LEU A 167 -18.56 -3.79 5.35
CA LEU A 167 -18.44 -4.54 6.59
C LEU A 167 -17.28 -3.98 7.41
N GLU A 168 -17.53 -3.69 8.67
CA GLU A 168 -16.46 -3.37 9.62
C GLU A 168 -15.78 -4.67 10.05
N PHE A 169 -14.44 -4.71 10.00
CA PHE A 169 -13.68 -5.85 10.52
C PHE A 169 -13.70 -5.82 12.06
N GLU A 170 -13.73 -6.99 12.68
CA GLU A 170 -13.75 -7.13 14.15
C GLU A 170 -12.36 -7.08 14.75
N ASP A 171 -11.43 -7.83 14.16
CA ASP A 171 -10.07 -7.97 14.64
C ASP A 171 -9.09 -8.05 13.46
N PHE A 172 -7.90 -7.49 13.68
CA PHE A 172 -6.78 -7.53 12.75
C PHE A 172 -5.51 -7.90 13.51
N ILE A 173 -5.02 -9.10 13.24
CA ILE A 173 -3.77 -9.61 13.79
C ILE A 173 -2.76 -9.63 12.68
N PHE A 174 -1.64 -8.93 12.85
CA PHE A 174 -0.59 -8.88 11.84
C PHE A 174 0.79 -8.87 12.47
N GLU A 175 1.61 -9.82 12.02
CA GLU A 175 2.98 -10.00 12.47
C GLU A 175 3.93 -9.69 11.30
N PRO A 176 4.45 -8.44 11.20
CA PRO A 176 5.34 -8.07 10.12
C PRO A 176 6.67 -8.84 10.21
N GLN A 177 7.05 -9.48 9.11
CA GLN A 177 8.29 -10.26 9.00
C GLN A 177 9.33 -9.52 8.16
N LEU A 178 8.86 -8.70 7.21
CA LEU A 178 9.68 -7.92 6.31
C LEU A 178 9.14 -6.49 6.29
N VAL A 179 10.04 -5.52 6.39
CA VAL A 179 9.73 -4.09 6.23
C VAL A 179 10.63 -3.54 5.12
N ARG A 180 10.04 -2.77 4.22
CA ARG A 180 10.75 -2.05 3.16
C ARG A 180 10.27 -0.63 3.09
N ASP A 181 11.23 0.29 3.01
CA ASP A 181 10.97 1.72 2.95
C ASP A 181 11.47 2.25 1.60
N GLU A 182 10.65 3.03 0.92
CA GLU A 182 10.98 3.69 -0.34
C GLU A 182 10.50 5.14 -0.32
N LEU A 183 11.28 6.04 -0.92
CA LEU A 183 10.92 7.46 -1.05
C LEU A 183 10.47 7.75 -2.47
N TYR A 184 9.43 8.56 -2.59
CA TYR A 184 8.86 9.02 -3.84
C TYR A 184 8.72 10.54 -3.83
N ILE A 185 8.77 11.15 -5.01
CA ILE A 185 8.48 12.56 -5.23
C ILE A 185 7.31 12.71 -6.19
N VAL A 186 6.40 13.62 -5.89
CA VAL A 186 5.30 14.00 -6.78
C VAL A 186 5.87 14.80 -7.95
N LYS A 187 5.59 14.35 -9.17
CA LYS A 187 5.89 15.07 -10.41
C LYS A 187 4.63 15.27 -11.24
N GLU A 188 4.55 16.39 -11.94
CA GLU A 188 3.52 16.60 -12.95
C GLU A 188 4.05 16.20 -14.33
N ASP A 189 3.39 15.24 -14.97
CA ASP A 189 3.69 14.90 -16.36
C ASP A 189 3.35 16.08 -17.27
N LYS A 190 4.35 16.59 -18.00
CA LYS A 190 4.22 17.84 -18.76
C LYS A 190 3.32 17.74 -19.98
N GLU A 191 3.01 16.53 -20.44
CA GLU A 191 2.17 16.31 -21.64
C GLU A 191 0.70 16.13 -21.26
N SER A 192 0.42 15.43 -20.17
CA SER A 192 -0.93 15.10 -19.71
C SER A 192 -1.44 16.00 -18.57
N GLY A 193 -0.55 16.67 -17.83
CA GLY A 193 -0.88 17.42 -16.61
C GLY A 193 -1.26 16.53 -15.43
N VAL A 194 -1.00 15.21 -15.52
CA VAL A 194 -1.31 14.23 -14.48
C VAL A 194 -0.16 14.15 -13.48
N LYS A 195 -0.48 14.12 -12.19
CA LYS A 195 0.52 13.89 -11.15
C LYS A 195 0.87 12.42 -11.04
N ILE A 196 2.16 12.12 -10.90
CA ILE A 196 2.72 10.79 -10.73
C ILE A 196 3.68 10.77 -9.53
N LEU A 197 3.91 9.58 -8.98
CA LEU A 197 4.97 9.33 -8.00
C LEU A 197 6.21 8.80 -8.73
N GLU A 198 7.31 9.54 -8.67
CA GLU A 198 8.61 9.08 -9.15
C GLU A 198 9.46 8.59 -7.97
N LYS A 199 9.97 7.37 -8.05
CA LYS A 199 10.85 6.81 -7.02
C LYS A 199 12.17 7.58 -6.96
N LEU A 200 12.55 8.03 -5.77
CA LEU A 200 13.89 8.55 -5.52
C LEU A 200 14.86 7.39 -5.40
N ILE A 201 15.87 7.35 -6.28
CA ILE A 201 16.88 6.28 -6.28
C ILE A 201 18.17 6.82 -5.64
N PHE A 202 18.52 6.27 -4.47
CA PHE A 202 19.83 6.50 -3.87
C PHE A 202 20.81 5.39 -4.25
N PHE A 203 21.81 5.72 -5.06
CA PHE A 203 22.97 4.85 -5.26
C PHE A 203 24.03 5.20 -4.22
N LYS A 204 24.13 4.43 -3.14
CA LYS A 204 25.28 4.52 -2.24
C LYS A 204 26.53 4.15 -3.02
N SER A 205 27.26 5.14 -3.52
CA SER A 205 28.53 4.88 -4.19
C SER A 205 29.40 4.13 -3.18
N LYS A 206 29.85 2.92 -3.55
CA LYS A 206 30.89 2.24 -2.78
C LYS A 206 32.09 3.17 -2.79
N SER A 207 32.30 3.89 -1.70
CA SER A 207 33.57 4.53 -1.44
C SER A 207 34.62 3.42 -1.42
N SER A 208 35.40 3.39 -2.49
CA SER A 208 36.59 2.57 -2.63
C SER A 208 37.48 2.78 -1.41
N SER A 209 37.39 1.91 -0.41
CA SER A 209 38.43 1.77 0.59
C SER A 209 39.62 1.07 -0.07
N ILE A 210 40.40 1.85 -0.83
CA ILE A 210 41.81 1.57 -1.07
C ILE A 210 42.58 2.53 -0.17
N SER A 211 43.10 1.98 0.93
CA SER A 211 44.33 2.40 1.60
C SER A 211 44.78 1.24 2.48
#